data_AF-A0A9P3C2B8-F1
#
_entry.id   AF-A0A9P3C2B8-F1
#
_cell.length_a   1.000
_cell.length_b   1.000
_cell.length_c   1.000
_cell.angle_alpha   90.00
_cell.angle_beta   90.00
_cell.angle_gamma   90.00
#
_symmetry.space_group_name_H-M   'P 1'
#
loop_
_entity.id
_entity.type
_entity.pdbx_description
1 polymer ?
#
loop_
_entity_poly.entity_id
_entity_poly.type
_entity_poly.pdbx_seq_one_letter_code
_entity_poly.pdbx_strand_id
1 'polypeptide(L)'
;MSDVEMIQPPYWLTNQAIELISMDDYQVLQKEFMEALSEEEMKDKLPFPLHPILQEGWERMTFWFCLALSSPTALFKIFYDHIQPRFSKAHEDPAFWRITMPYWTFNAFQVIKHRVKDKEQYDASLHEAFESGSSHG
;
A
#
# COMPACT_ATOMS: atom_id res chain seq x y z
N MET A 1 12.05 -9.32 9.58
CA MET A 1 11.20 -10.46 9.20
C MET A 1 12.11 -11.60 8.81
N SER A 2 11.85 -12.80 9.33
CA SER A 2 12.51 -14.02 8.87
C SER A 2 11.96 -14.46 7.51
N ASP A 3 12.69 -15.31 6.78
CA ASP A 3 12.24 -15.81 5.45
C ASP A 3 10.85 -16.47 5.51
N VAL A 4 10.53 -17.13 6.63
CA VAL A 4 9.23 -17.77 6.87
C VAL A 4 8.12 -16.73 7.04
N GLU A 5 8.38 -15.61 7.71
CA GLU A 5 7.41 -14.51 7.89
C GLU A 5 7.12 -13.75 6.58
N MET A 6 7.97 -13.92 5.56
CA MET A 6 7.76 -13.32 4.23
C MET A 6 6.90 -14.19 3.31
N ILE A 7 6.55 -15.41 3.71
CA ILE A 7 5.57 -16.24 2.99
C ILE A 7 4.18 -15.65 3.25
N GLN A 8 3.47 -15.30 2.18
CA GLN A 8 2.23 -14.55 2.24
C GLN A 8 1.18 -15.16 1.29
N PRO A 9 -0.12 -15.02 1.58
CA PRO A 9 -1.15 -15.39 0.63
C PRO A 9 -0.97 -14.64 -0.70
N PRO A 10 -1.37 -15.21 -1.84
CA PRO A 10 -1.12 -14.57 -3.13
C PRO A 10 -1.88 -13.24 -3.27
N TYR A 11 -1.18 -12.13 -3.46
CA TYR A 11 -1.83 -10.82 -3.58
C TYR A 11 -2.76 -10.72 -4.79
N TRP A 12 -2.55 -11.54 -5.83
CA TRP A 12 -3.31 -11.52 -7.08
C TRP A 12 -4.69 -12.18 -6.99
N LEU A 13 -5.13 -12.63 -5.81
CA LEU A 13 -6.46 -13.22 -5.62
C LEU A 13 -7.60 -12.33 -6.15
N THR A 14 -7.50 -11.00 -5.97
CA THR A 14 -8.51 -10.05 -6.46
C THR A 14 -8.37 -9.69 -7.94
N ASN A 15 -7.30 -10.13 -8.62
CA ASN A 15 -6.93 -9.69 -9.96
C ASN A 15 -6.84 -8.15 -10.12
N GLN A 16 -6.56 -7.46 -9.02
CA GLN A 16 -6.36 -6.01 -8.99
C GLN A 16 -4.87 -5.69 -8.97
N ALA A 17 -4.52 -4.50 -9.46
CA ALA A 17 -3.20 -3.93 -9.18
C ALA A 17 -3.03 -3.75 -7.67
N ILE A 18 -1.81 -3.87 -7.16
CA ILE A 18 -1.51 -3.90 -5.72
C ILE A 18 -2.05 -2.65 -5.02
N GLU A 19 -1.89 -1.50 -5.64
CA GLU A 19 -2.38 -0.23 -5.16
C GLU A 19 -3.91 -0.14 -5.17
N LEU A 20 -4.64 -0.99 -5.90
CA LEU A 20 -6.11 -0.97 -5.94
C LEU A 20 -6.75 -2.01 -5.02
N ILE A 21 -5.96 -2.82 -4.30
CA ILE A 21 -6.48 -3.86 -3.43
C ILE A 21 -7.19 -3.24 -2.23
N SER A 22 -8.51 -3.48 -2.16
CA SER A 22 -9.34 -3.21 -0.99
C SER A 22 -9.11 -4.31 0.06
N MET A 23 -9.02 -3.92 1.35
CA MET A 23 -8.88 -4.88 2.44
C MET A 23 -10.10 -5.80 2.52
N ASP A 24 -11.29 -5.24 2.36
CA ASP A 24 -12.55 -5.98 2.50
C ASP A 24 -12.71 -7.00 1.37
N ASP A 25 -12.43 -6.60 0.13
CA ASP A 25 -12.53 -7.49 -1.03
C ASP A 25 -11.49 -8.62 -0.97
N TYR A 26 -10.26 -8.27 -0.58
CA TYR A 26 -9.18 -9.25 -0.46
C TYR A 26 -9.44 -10.23 0.67
N GLN A 27 -9.97 -9.79 1.81
CA GLN A 27 -10.23 -10.65 2.96
C GLN A 27 -11.20 -11.79 2.64
N VAL A 28 -12.21 -11.54 1.80
CA VAL A 28 -13.15 -12.58 1.38
C VAL A 28 -12.43 -13.70 0.62
N LEU A 29 -11.64 -13.33 -0.39
CA LEU A 29 -10.91 -14.30 -1.23
C LEU A 29 -9.76 -14.96 -0.47
N GLN A 30 -9.09 -14.21 0.41
CA GLN A 30 -8.06 -14.73 1.29
C GLN A 30 -8.63 -15.81 2.22
N LYS A 31 -9.82 -15.59 2.79
CA LYS A 31 -10.45 -16.57 3.65
C LYS A 31 -10.79 -17.86 2.90
N GLU A 32 -11.37 -17.74 1.70
CA GLU A 32 -11.65 -18.90 0.83
C GLU A 32 -10.37 -19.68 0.49
N PHE A 33 -9.30 -18.96 0.14
CA PHE A 33 -8.00 -19.56 -0.13
C PHE A 33 -7.43 -20.30 1.09
N MET A 34 -7.52 -19.72 2.29
CA MET A 34 -7.01 -20.33 3.52
C MET A 34 -7.80 -21.59 3.91
N GLU A 35 -9.12 -21.57 3.72
CA GLU A 35 -9.98 -22.73 3.94
C GLU A 35 -9.59 -23.88 2.99
N ALA A 36 -9.49 -23.60 1.68
CA ALA A 36 -9.09 -24.60 0.69
C ALA A 36 -7.67 -25.14 0.92
N LEU A 37 -6.72 -24.27 1.31
CA LEU A 37 -5.35 -24.67 1.63
C LEU A 37 -5.33 -25.63 2.83
N SER A 38 -6.03 -25.31 3.90
CA SER A 38 -6.10 -26.15 5.10
C SER A 38 -6.65 -27.55 4.79
N GLU A 39 -7.71 -27.62 3.98
CA GLU A 39 -8.32 -28.88 3.56
C GLU A 39 -7.35 -29.77 2.77
N GLU A 40 -6.63 -29.20 1.79
CA GLU A 40 -5.68 -29.97 0.98
C GLU A 40 -4.45 -30.41 1.80
N GLU A 41 -3.95 -29.54 2.69
CA GLU A 41 -2.83 -29.89 3.59
C GLU A 41 -3.18 -31.03 4.55
N MET A 42 -4.41 -31.05 5.06
CA MET A 42 -4.92 -32.13 5.92
C MET A 42 -5.08 -33.45 5.17
N LYS A 43 -5.59 -33.39 3.94
CA LYS A 43 -5.79 -34.55 3.06
C LYS A 43 -4.46 -35.21 2.69
N ASP A 44 -3.46 -34.42 2.31
CA ASP A 44 -2.14 -34.90 1.92
C ASP A 44 -1.20 -35.13 3.11
N LYS A 45 -1.63 -34.78 4.33
CA LYS A 45 -0.88 -34.92 5.58
C LYS A 45 0.53 -34.34 5.46
N LEU A 46 0.61 -33.11 4.94
CA LEU A 46 1.90 -32.48 4.70
C LEU A 46 2.68 -32.37 6.03
N PRO A 47 3.98 -32.73 6.05
CA PRO A 47 4.79 -32.65 7.26
C PRO A 47 5.06 -31.21 7.71
N PHE A 48 4.92 -30.25 6.79
CA PHE A 48 5.15 -28.81 7.03
C PHE A 48 4.00 -28.00 6.40
N PRO A 49 2.84 -27.88 7.08
CA PRO A 49 1.72 -27.09 6.57
C PRO A 49 2.07 -25.60 6.56
N LEU A 50 1.75 -24.93 5.46
CA LEU A 50 1.90 -23.48 5.28
C LEU A 50 0.72 -22.72 5.87
N HIS A 51 -0.46 -23.33 6.00
CA HIS A 51 -1.65 -22.67 6.53
C HIS A 51 -1.39 -21.90 7.85
N PRO A 52 -0.75 -22.48 8.89
CA PRO A 52 -0.51 -21.76 10.14
C PRO A 52 0.39 -20.53 9.97
N ILE A 53 1.40 -20.62 9.10
CA ILE A 53 2.34 -19.53 8.81
C ILE A 53 1.61 -18.38 8.10
N LEU A 54 0.84 -18.70 7.07
CA LEU A 54 0.07 -17.73 6.31
C LEU A 54 -1.03 -17.06 7.16
N GLN A 55 -1.67 -17.83 8.03
CA GLN A 55 -2.69 -17.33 8.95
C GLN A 55 -2.08 -16.36 9.97
N GLU A 56 -0.94 -16.71 10.58
CA GLU A 56 -0.23 -15.82 11.48
C GLU A 56 0.22 -14.54 10.76
N GLY A 57 0.71 -14.66 9.52
CA GLY A 57 1.13 -13.52 8.72
C GLY A 57 -0.01 -12.55 8.39
N TRP A 58 -1.20 -13.10 8.13
CA TRP A 58 -2.42 -12.31 7.95
C TRP A 58 -2.85 -11.60 9.24
N GLU A 59 -2.91 -12.31 10.36
CA GLU A 59 -3.30 -11.77 11.66
C GLU A 59 -2.35 -10.67 12.15
N ARG A 60 -1.04 -10.86 11.92
CA ARG A 60 0.00 -9.87 12.25
C ARG A 60 0.14 -8.75 11.22
N MET A 61 -0.62 -8.78 10.13
CA MET A 61 -0.52 -7.83 9.01
C MET A 61 0.84 -7.81 8.31
N THR A 62 1.70 -8.81 8.53
CA THR A 62 2.97 -8.90 7.80
C THR A 62 2.73 -9.02 6.31
N PHE A 63 1.55 -9.50 5.89
CA PHE A 63 1.04 -9.38 4.53
C PHE A 63 1.20 -7.97 3.94
N TRP A 64 0.64 -6.95 4.61
CA TRP A 64 0.66 -5.58 4.08
C TRP A 64 2.05 -4.97 4.15
N PHE A 65 2.83 -5.31 5.18
CA PHE A 65 4.24 -4.89 5.24
C PHE A 65 5.05 -5.50 4.08
N CYS A 66 4.92 -6.80 3.82
CA CYS A 66 5.55 -7.47 2.68
C CYS A 66 5.14 -6.83 1.35
N LEU A 67 3.84 -6.59 1.17
CA LEU A 67 3.29 -6.04 -0.07
C LEU A 67 3.73 -4.59 -0.31
N ALA A 68 3.80 -3.80 0.75
CA ALA A 68 4.33 -2.43 0.70
C ALA A 68 5.83 -2.42 0.35
N LEU A 69 6.60 -3.37 0.88
CA LEU A 69 8.04 -3.51 0.60
C LEU A 69 8.31 -4.05 -0.80
N SER A 70 7.42 -4.87 -1.37
CA SER A 70 7.58 -5.42 -2.72
C SER A 70 7.20 -4.46 -3.84
N SER A 71 6.45 -3.40 -3.54
CA SER A 71 5.98 -2.42 -4.52
C SER A 71 6.20 -0.98 -4.04
N PRO A 72 7.29 -0.32 -4.47
CA PRO A 72 7.54 1.09 -4.15
C PRO A 72 6.41 2.03 -4.60
N THR A 73 5.71 1.70 -5.69
CA THR A 73 4.58 2.49 -6.21
C THR A 73 3.34 2.36 -5.34
N ALA A 74 3.11 1.20 -4.74
CA ALA A 74 1.97 0.96 -3.86
C ALA A 74 2.26 1.25 -2.38
N LEU A 75 3.53 1.38 -1.99
CA LEU A 75 3.99 1.60 -0.61
C LEU A 75 3.17 2.66 0.13
N PHE A 76 3.04 3.85 -0.44
CA PHE A 76 2.33 4.95 0.21
C PHE A 76 0.86 4.61 0.41
N LYS A 77 0.20 4.07 -0.62
CA LYS A 77 -1.21 3.71 -0.53
C LYS A 77 -1.44 2.61 0.51
N ILE A 78 -0.64 1.55 0.49
CA ILE A 78 -0.73 0.48 1.48
C ILE A 78 -0.45 1.00 2.89
N PHE A 79 0.55 1.89 3.03
CA PHE A 79 0.87 2.47 4.32
C PHE A 79 -0.31 3.29 4.86
N TYR A 80 -0.86 4.21 4.07
CA TYR A 80 -1.95 5.09 4.51
C TYR A 80 -3.28 4.36 4.71
N ASP A 81 -3.60 3.38 3.85
CA ASP A 81 -4.91 2.72 3.87
C ASP A 81 -4.94 1.52 4.83
N HIS A 82 -3.84 0.76 4.94
CA HIS A 82 -3.85 -0.56 5.59
C HIS A 82 -2.97 -0.65 6.84
N ILE A 83 -1.80 0.01 6.86
CA ILE A 83 -0.83 -0.09 7.96
C ILE A 83 -1.09 0.99 9.02
N GLN A 84 -1.06 2.25 8.61
CA GLN A 84 -1.12 3.41 9.48
C GLN A 84 -2.39 3.44 10.38
N PRO A 85 -3.61 3.18 9.86
CA PRO A 85 -4.86 3.26 10.66
C PRO A 85 -4.95 2.26 11.81
N ARG A 86 -4.05 1.28 11.87
CA ARG A 86 -3.96 0.31 12.97
C ARG A 86 -3.12 0.79 14.14
N PHE A 87 -2.14 1.65 13.89
CA PHE A 87 -1.26 2.18 14.93
C PHE A 87 -1.78 3.48 15.54
N SER A 88 -2.48 4.28 14.75
CA SER A 88 -3.18 5.46 15.23
C SER A 88 -4.41 5.69 14.35
N LYS A 89 -5.30 6.58 14.79
CA LYS A 89 -6.40 7.11 13.96
C LYS A 89 -6.29 8.64 13.80
N ALA A 90 -5.30 9.24 14.46
CA ALA A 90 -5.07 10.68 14.52
C ALA A 90 -3.96 11.05 13.52
N HIS A 91 -4.27 10.97 12.22
CA HIS A 91 -3.30 11.21 11.14
C HIS A 91 -3.47 12.54 10.43
N GLU A 92 -4.61 13.20 10.65
CA GLU A 92 -4.84 14.56 10.16
C GLU A 92 -4.17 15.62 11.05
N ASP A 93 -3.41 15.22 12.06
CA ASP A 93 -2.64 16.16 12.89
C ASP A 93 -1.48 16.77 12.06
N PRO A 94 -1.49 18.09 11.82
CA PRO A 94 -0.40 18.76 11.13
C PRO A 94 0.97 18.56 11.78
N ALA A 95 1.02 18.23 13.08
CA ALA A 95 2.26 17.91 13.79
C ALA A 95 2.94 16.66 13.22
N PHE A 96 2.18 15.64 12.80
CA PHE A 96 2.72 14.43 12.20
C PHE A 96 3.58 14.75 10.97
N TRP A 97 3.06 15.59 10.06
CA TRP A 97 3.76 16.00 8.86
C TRP A 97 5.00 16.84 9.17
N ARG A 98 4.92 17.75 10.15
CA ARG A 98 6.08 18.54 10.58
C ARG A 98 7.21 17.68 11.15
N ILE A 99 6.87 16.61 11.86
CA ILE A 99 7.84 15.68 12.44
C ILE A 99 8.41 14.73 11.37
N THR A 100 7.60 14.27 10.43
CA THR A 100 8.00 13.23 9.45
C THR A 100 8.65 13.78 8.19
N MET A 101 8.27 14.97 7.72
CA MET A 101 8.80 15.55 6.48
C MET A 101 10.33 15.64 6.40
N PRO A 102 11.10 15.91 7.49
CA PRO A 102 12.57 16.00 7.40
C PRO A 102 13.24 14.66 7.05
N TYR A 103 12.55 13.54 7.25
CA TYR A 103 13.05 12.20 6.93
C TYR A 103 12.82 11.80 5.45
N TRP A 104 12.01 12.55 4.69
CA TRP A 104 11.69 12.21 3.31
C TRP A 104 12.80 12.58 2.32
N THR A 105 13.53 13.65 2.60
CA THR A 105 14.67 14.10 1.79
C THR A 105 15.49 15.13 2.56
N PHE A 106 16.77 15.28 2.20
CA PHE A 106 17.58 16.40 2.64
C PHE A 106 16.90 17.73 2.28
N ASN A 107 16.93 18.68 3.22
CA ASN A 107 16.31 20.01 3.08
C ASN A 107 14.82 19.96 2.69
N ALA A 108 14.05 19.01 3.23
CA ALA A 108 12.64 18.79 2.91
C ALA A 108 11.79 20.07 2.82
N PHE A 109 11.96 21.02 3.75
CA PHE A 109 11.22 22.28 3.73
C PHE A 109 11.48 23.10 2.44
N GLN A 110 12.73 23.17 1.97
CA GLN A 110 13.07 23.88 0.74
C GLN A 110 12.55 23.14 -0.49
N VAL A 111 12.64 21.81 -0.50
CA VAL A 111 12.10 20.98 -1.58
C VAL A 111 10.59 21.17 -1.70
N ILE A 112 9.86 21.15 -0.57
CA ILE A 112 8.40 21.38 -0.54
C ILE A 112 8.08 22.78 -1.05
N LYS A 113 8.78 23.81 -0.54
CA LYS A 113 8.57 25.20 -0.99
C LYS A 113 8.81 25.37 -2.49
N HIS A 114 9.81 24.70 -3.05
CA HIS A 114 10.09 24.73 -4.48
C HIS A 114 8.98 24.04 -5.27
N ARG A 115 8.58 22.82 -4.88
CA ARG A 115 7.51 22.07 -5.54
C ARG A 115 6.16 22.79 -5.54
N VAL A 116 5.84 23.55 -4.49
CA VAL A 116 4.62 24.38 -4.45
C VAL A 116 4.66 25.44 -5.56
N LYS A 117 5.80 26.12 -5.76
CA LYS A 117 5.96 27.09 -6.85
C LYS A 117 5.93 26.45 -8.22
N ASP A 118 6.59 25.31 -8.39
CA ASP A 118 6.61 24.57 -9.66
C ASP A 118 5.18 24.15 -10.04
N LYS A 119 4.37 23.74 -9.06
CA LYS A 119 2.95 23.43 -9.27
C LYS A 119 2.14 24.66 -9.70
N GLU A 120 2.30 25.80 -9.05
CA GLU A 120 1.61 27.05 -9.42
C GLU A 120 1.92 27.45 -10.88
N GLN A 121 3.19 27.33 -11.27
CA GLN A 121 3.62 27.59 -12.65
C GLN A 121 3.04 26.58 -13.64
N TYR A 122 3.11 25.29 -13.30
CA TYR A 122 2.55 24.22 -14.11
C TYR A 122 1.05 24.40 -14.34
N ASP A 123 0.28 24.68 -13.27
CA ASP A 123 -1.17 24.88 -13.35
C ASP A 123 -1.52 26.09 -14.25
N ALA A 124 -0.74 27.18 -14.19
CA ALA A 124 -0.91 28.34 -15.07
C ALA A 124 -0.63 28.00 -16.54
N SER A 125 0.49 27.33 -16.84
CA SER A 125 0.81 26.90 -18.21
C SER A 125 -0.19 25.90 -18.76
N LEU A 126 -0.72 25.01 -17.92
CA LEU A 126 -1.74 24.05 -18.29
C LEU A 126 -3.04 24.76 -18.69
N HIS A 127 -3.45 25.77 -17.92
CA HIS A 127 -4.63 26.58 -18.23
C HIS A 127 -4.51 27.27 -19.59
N GLU A 128 -3.38 27.95 -19.84
CA GLU A 128 -3.10 28.64 -21.11
C GLU A 128 -3.12 27.67 -22.31
N ALA A 129 -2.57 26.46 -22.15
CA ALA A 129 -2.57 25.44 -23.19
C ALA A 129 -3.99 24.97 -23.55
N PHE A 130 -4.90 24.83 -22.58
CA PHE A 130 -6.29 24.43 -22.84
C PHE A 130 -7.13 25.55 -23.47
N GLU A 131 -6.89 26.81 -23.11
CA GLU A 131 -7.58 27.97 -23.71
C GLU A 131 -7.12 28.22 -25.15
N SER A 132 -5.82 28.10 -25.41
CA SER A 132 -5.26 28.25 -26.77
C SER A 132 -5.66 27.12 -27.71
N GLY A 133 -5.81 25.89 -27.20
CA GLY A 133 -6.31 24.74 -27.96
C GLY A 133 -7.82 24.80 -28.27
N SER A 134 -8.62 25.44 -27.40
CA SER A 134 -10.07 25.63 -27.62
C SER A 134 -10.39 26.74 -28.62
N SER A 135 -9.44 27.62 -28.91
CA SER A 135 -9.61 28.74 -29.85
C SER A 135 -9.32 28.39 -31.32
N HIS A 136 -8.96 27.13 -31.60
CA HIS A 136 -8.62 26.60 -32.94
C HIS A 136 -9.56 25.47 -33.40
N GLY A 137 -10.69 25.26 -32.72
CA GLY A 137 -11.74 24.29 -33.07
C GLY A 137 -12.97 24.92 -33.69
#